data_AF-Q27YU7-F1
#
_entry.id   AF-Q27YU7-F1
#
_cell.length_a   1.000
_cell.length_b   1.000
_cell.length_c   1.000
_cell.angle_alpha   90.00
_cell.angle_beta   90.00
_cell.angle_gamma   90.00
#
_symmetry.space_group_name_H-M   'P 1'
#
loop_
_entity.id
_entity.type
_entity.pdbx_description
1 polymer ?
#
loop_
_entity_poly.entity_id
_entity_poly.type
_entity_poly.pdbx_seq_one_letter_code
_entity_poly.pdbx_strand_id
1 'polypeptide(L)'
;MSEPGEEPVAAPAGPAPDPVLNELYGSERPAVELLPGVPLSPIVNSCWLPADAKAMLAESWIPVPPEDAGEEAGPPPPAFEAAAPEYNELVRRLAKTAPFRKWNELTIQAKQLEQEVAGLKGPDAEAKQAELENVKVQIADAEAAVAEVKQSFSDDPLSLTGWMQALTDLADGGMTTFEVSGQGWPYCSLRQLFGEMPSAAPPAGFFDGVERVLGTFKRRYEKERGPGSVQLMLKLAPNVFSDAWSTGGAPAAVAAVEAYVERARANVFGPDGGVTPEGVPEPLDLVQLVWWDFAAADPLPVLKALQRMATDQLQVDEDSGEVSVSEPKKIRGIGLVDFPADRLKAAIQAGVPITCVQVEHSVLVRSAQPVLDLCAKYGIKVLARGGTLGGLLSAKYLGAPPPDPVRGDADLDSVPGCLDAVNNVGGWARLQAALAVIKGIADKHGVKPETVALRWQIDAGCFPLVTTRWSSRVWRQFGYEGWSSFEVSGGRPGVDGPLFQVESFLDVEDVRALAGLAAVHLGPKAG
;
A
#
# COMPACT_ATOMS: atom_id res chain seq x y z
N MET A 1 0.48 60.84 -19.86
CA MET A 1 0.67 59.99 -18.67
C MET A 1 0.28 58.60 -19.10
N SER A 2 1.25 57.78 -19.45
CA SER A 2 1.04 56.37 -19.77
C SER A 2 1.43 55.63 -18.50
N GLU A 3 0.47 54.95 -17.86
CA GLU A 3 0.75 54.16 -16.65
C GLU A 3 1.82 53.09 -16.95
N PRO A 4 2.75 52.82 -16.01
CA PRO A 4 3.73 51.76 -16.17
C PRO A 4 3.03 50.41 -16.16
N GLY A 5 3.24 49.61 -17.21
CA GLY A 5 2.72 48.26 -17.30
C GLY A 5 3.27 47.39 -16.18
N GLU A 6 2.38 46.77 -15.41
CA GLU A 6 2.73 45.66 -14.54
C GLU A 6 3.37 44.55 -15.38
N GLU A 7 4.64 44.25 -15.11
CA GLU A 7 5.25 43.00 -15.59
C GLU A 7 4.43 41.82 -15.04
N PRO A 8 4.09 40.83 -15.89
CA PRO A 8 3.29 39.70 -15.45
C PRO A 8 4.04 38.95 -14.33
N VAL A 9 3.46 39.00 -13.13
CA VAL A 9 3.89 38.18 -12.00
C VAL A 9 3.89 36.73 -12.46
N ALA A 10 5.08 36.12 -12.55
CA ALA A 10 5.21 34.72 -12.91
C ALA A 10 4.32 33.90 -11.97
N ALA A 11 3.44 33.07 -12.53
CA ALA A 11 2.58 32.21 -11.74
C ALA A 11 3.47 31.41 -10.76
N PRO A 12 3.09 31.30 -9.48
CA PRO A 12 3.89 30.54 -8.52
C PRO A 12 4.14 29.14 -9.07
N ALA A 13 5.39 28.70 -9.03
CA ALA A 13 5.76 27.35 -9.43
C ALA A 13 4.86 26.39 -8.66
N GLY A 14 4.15 25.52 -9.39
CA GLY A 14 3.32 24.49 -8.78
C GLY A 14 4.13 23.59 -7.85
N PRO A 15 3.47 22.79 -7.01
CA PRO A 15 4.16 21.80 -6.20
C PRO A 15 5.03 20.89 -7.08
N ALA A 16 6.20 20.51 -6.57
CA ALA A 16 7.09 19.59 -7.28
C ALA A 16 6.38 18.25 -7.57
N PRO A 17 6.70 17.59 -8.69
CA PRO A 17 6.18 16.26 -8.99
C PRO A 17 6.50 15.27 -7.87
N ASP A 18 5.65 14.25 -7.72
CA ASP A 18 5.98 13.07 -6.93
C ASP A 18 7.26 12.44 -7.52
N PRO A 19 8.34 12.31 -6.73
CA PRO A 19 9.63 11.88 -7.26
C PRO A 19 9.58 10.46 -7.83
N VAL A 20 8.80 9.57 -7.22
CA VAL A 20 8.70 8.16 -7.64
C VAL A 20 7.88 8.07 -8.92
N LEU A 21 6.75 8.78 -9.01
CA LEU A 21 5.94 8.77 -10.23
C LEU A 21 6.63 9.49 -11.39
N ASN A 22 7.43 10.51 -11.10
CA ASN A 22 8.25 11.17 -12.09
C ASN A 22 9.35 10.26 -12.63
N GLU A 23 10.09 9.61 -11.74
CA GLU A 23 11.16 8.66 -12.12
C GLU A 23 10.62 7.47 -12.92
N LEU A 24 9.55 6.83 -12.45
CA LEU A 24 9.04 5.59 -13.04
C LEU A 24 8.16 5.80 -14.28
N TYR A 25 7.35 6.87 -14.27
CA TYR A 25 6.28 7.08 -15.25
C TYR A 25 6.35 8.43 -15.96
N GLY A 26 7.38 9.26 -15.68
CA GLY A 26 7.48 10.61 -16.25
C GLY A 26 6.34 11.53 -15.85
N SER A 27 5.63 11.22 -14.75
CA SER A 27 4.47 12.00 -14.31
C SER A 27 4.91 13.32 -13.67
N GLU A 28 4.19 14.40 -14.00
CA GLU A 28 4.30 15.70 -13.34
C GLU A 28 3.33 15.86 -12.16
N ARG A 29 2.58 14.80 -11.83
CA ARG A 29 1.61 14.82 -10.74
C ARG A 29 2.33 15.04 -9.41
N PRO A 30 1.92 16.01 -8.59
CA PRO A 30 2.49 16.19 -7.26
C PRO A 30 2.10 15.05 -6.32
N ALA A 31 2.91 14.82 -5.30
CA ALA A 31 2.57 13.88 -4.24
C ALA A 31 1.27 14.32 -3.54
N VAL A 32 0.37 13.37 -3.29
CA VAL A 32 -0.83 13.63 -2.50
C VAL A 32 -0.58 13.10 -1.11
N GLU A 33 -0.81 13.89 -0.07
CA GLU A 33 -0.73 13.40 1.30
C GLU A 33 -2.05 12.78 1.76
N LEU A 34 -1.97 11.60 2.39
CA LEU A 34 -3.06 11.06 3.20
C LEU A 34 -2.98 11.62 4.63
N LEU A 35 -1.77 11.61 5.16
CA LEU A 35 -1.41 12.13 6.48
C LEU A 35 -0.30 13.17 6.25
N PRO A 36 -0.23 14.24 7.05
CA PRO A 36 0.87 15.20 6.93
C PRO A 36 2.23 14.50 6.97
N GLY A 37 3.06 14.74 5.96
CA GLY A 37 4.39 14.16 5.81
C GLY A 37 4.42 12.69 5.36
N VAL A 38 3.28 12.10 4.93
CA VAL A 38 3.25 10.76 4.30
C VAL A 38 2.55 10.83 2.96
N PRO A 39 3.27 10.56 1.86
CA PRO A 39 2.65 10.47 0.55
C PRO A 39 1.70 9.27 0.50
N LEU A 40 0.50 9.52 0.00
CA LEU A 40 -0.46 8.51 -0.42
C LEU A 40 -0.04 8.00 -1.78
N SER A 41 0.19 6.70 -1.89
CA SER A 41 0.38 6.08 -3.20
C SER A 41 -0.83 6.31 -4.11
N PRO A 42 -0.64 6.45 -5.42
CA PRO A 42 -1.76 6.67 -6.35
C PRO A 42 -2.75 5.50 -6.38
N ILE A 43 -2.31 4.29 -5.99
CA ILE A 43 -3.13 3.09 -5.85
C ILE A 43 -2.79 2.45 -4.51
N VAL A 44 -3.81 2.24 -3.68
CA VAL A 44 -3.68 1.53 -2.42
C VAL A 44 -3.80 0.03 -2.68
N ASN A 45 -2.89 -0.74 -2.08
CA ASN A 45 -2.84 -2.18 -2.23
C ASN A 45 -3.63 -2.87 -1.13
N SER A 46 -4.60 -3.70 -1.48
CA SER A 46 -5.28 -4.56 -0.53
C SER A 46 -4.66 -5.96 -0.54
N CYS A 47 -4.15 -6.40 0.60
CA CYS A 47 -3.37 -7.62 0.68
C CYS A 47 -4.21 -8.80 1.21
N TRP A 48 -4.20 -9.92 0.49
CA TRP A 48 -4.79 -11.20 0.91
C TRP A 48 -3.69 -12.21 1.20
N LEU A 49 -3.71 -12.85 2.38
CA LEU A 49 -2.89 -14.05 2.58
C LEU A 49 -3.47 -15.22 1.76
N PRO A 50 -2.65 -15.96 1.00
CA PRO A 50 -2.97 -17.31 0.59
C PRO A 50 -3.41 -18.17 1.79
N ALA A 51 -4.40 -19.04 1.57
CA ALA A 51 -4.90 -19.94 2.62
C ALA A 51 -3.82 -20.89 3.18
N ASP A 52 -2.76 -21.14 2.41
CA ASP A 52 -1.67 -22.05 2.77
C ASP A 52 -0.41 -21.27 3.17
N ALA A 53 -0.38 -20.84 4.44
CA ALA A 53 0.82 -20.27 5.06
C ALA A 53 2.05 -21.19 4.97
N LYS A 54 1.88 -22.52 4.96
CA LYS A 54 3.00 -23.46 4.89
C LYS A 54 3.64 -23.43 3.51
N ALA A 55 2.84 -23.42 2.45
CA ALA A 55 3.35 -23.25 1.09
C ALA A 55 4.18 -21.96 0.97
N MET A 56 3.72 -20.88 1.62
CA MET A 56 4.45 -19.60 1.60
C MET A 56 5.78 -19.61 2.33
N LEU A 57 5.90 -20.32 3.47
CA LEU A 57 7.18 -20.47 4.18
C LEU A 57 8.16 -21.36 3.44
N ALA A 58 7.65 -22.34 2.69
CA ALA A 58 8.48 -23.26 1.92
C ALA A 58 9.10 -22.57 0.68
N GLU A 59 8.49 -21.50 0.19
CA GLU A 59 9.03 -20.67 -0.89
C GLU A 59 10.13 -19.72 -0.36
N SER A 60 11.30 -20.23 0.01
CA SER A 60 12.50 -19.42 0.24
C SER A 60 13.47 -19.58 -0.92
N TRP A 61 13.97 -18.46 -1.46
CA TRP A 61 15.00 -18.47 -2.52
C TRP A 61 16.42 -18.57 -1.95
N ILE A 62 16.57 -18.53 -0.62
CA ILE A 62 17.85 -18.72 0.06
C ILE A 62 17.94 -20.20 0.46
N PRO A 63 18.96 -20.94 0.00
CA PRO A 63 19.21 -22.29 0.49
C PRO A 63 19.42 -22.26 2.01
N VAL A 64 18.53 -22.90 2.76
CA VAL A 64 18.73 -23.13 4.19
C VAL A 64 19.67 -24.34 4.34
N PRO A 65 20.80 -24.23 5.06
CA PRO A 65 21.60 -25.40 5.39
C PRO A 65 20.74 -26.42 6.16
N PRO A 66 20.82 -27.73 5.88
CA PRO A 66 20.01 -28.71 6.58
C PRO A 66 20.25 -28.61 8.08
N GLU A 67 19.18 -28.40 8.85
CA GLU A 67 19.20 -28.59 10.30
C GLU A 67 19.59 -30.04 10.59
N ASP A 68 20.52 -30.20 11.53
CA ASP A 68 21.16 -31.43 12.00
C ASP A 68 20.73 -32.77 11.36
N ALA A 69 21.70 -33.41 10.71
CA ALA A 69 21.59 -34.71 10.04
C ALA A 69 21.12 -35.82 11.00
N GLY A 70 19.80 -35.93 11.18
CA GLY A 70 19.15 -36.99 11.95
C GLY A 70 17.84 -37.49 11.33
N GLU A 71 17.23 -36.74 10.41
CA GLU A 71 16.00 -37.16 9.71
C GLU A 71 16.25 -37.18 8.21
N GLU A 72 15.74 -38.23 7.55
CA GLU A 72 15.98 -38.56 6.13
C GLU A 72 15.91 -37.30 5.25
N ALA A 73 17.09 -36.87 4.78
CA ALA A 73 17.22 -35.71 3.93
C ALA A 73 16.32 -35.88 2.71
N GLY A 74 15.31 -35.01 2.60
CA GLY A 74 14.69 -34.71 1.32
C GLY A 74 15.78 -34.35 0.29
N PRO A 75 15.46 -34.36 -1.02
CA PRO A 75 16.46 -34.11 -2.04
C PRO A 75 17.23 -32.83 -1.70
N PRO A 76 18.57 -32.84 -1.81
CA PRO A 76 19.37 -31.67 -1.49
C PRO A 76 18.83 -30.48 -2.28
N PRO A 77 18.81 -29.27 -1.69
CA PRO A 77 18.45 -28.09 -2.44
C PRO A 77 19.29 -28.04 -3.73
N PRO A 78 18.73 -27.56 -4.85
CA PRO A 78 19.44 -27.53 -6.12
C PRO A 78 20.84 -26.93 -5.93
N ALA A 79 21.84 -27.50 -6.60
CA ALA A 79 23.19 -26.95 -6.58
C ALA A 79 23.14 -25.46 -7.00
N PHE A 80 23.94 -24.61 -6.36
CA PHE A 80 24.06 -23.20 -6.68
C PHE A 80 24.24 -22.99 -8.19
N GLU A 81 23.20 -22.54 -8.87
CA GLU A 81 23.21 -22.20 -10.29
C GLU A 81 23.15 -20.68 -10.40
N ALA A 82 24.30 -20.03 -10.60
CA ALA A 82 24.37 -18.56 -10.71
C ALA A 82 23.46 -17.98 -11.83
N ALA A 83 23.06 -18.81 -12.79
CA ALA A 83 22.14 -18.44 -13.87
C ALA A 83 20.66 -18.63 -13.52
N ALA A 84 20.32 -19.30 -12.41
CA ALA A 84 18.94 -19.51 -12.05
C ALA A 84 18.28 -18.14 -11.78
N PRO A 85 17.06 -17.90 -12.31
CA PRO A 85 16.37 -16.62 -12.17
C PRO A 85 16.27 -16.12 -10.72
N GLU A 86 16.18 -17.06 -9.78
CA GLU A 86 16.07 -16.81 -8.33
C GLU A 86 17.32 -16.13 -7.74
N TYR A 87 18.54 -16.52 -8.16
CA TYR A 87 19.77 -15.87 -7.67
C TYR A 87 19.97 -14.47 -8.23
N ASN A 88 19.38 -14.17 -9.39
CA ASN A 88 19.33 -12.79 -9.87
C ASN A 88 18.48 -11.91 -8.96
N GLU A 89 17.55 -12.47 -8.17
CA GLU A 89 16.70 -11.62 -7.32
C GLU A 89 17.48 -10.98 -6.19
N LEU A 90 18.31 -11.72 -5.46
CA LEU A 90 19.12 -11.12 -4.40
C LEU A 90 19.99 -9.98 -4.97
N VAL A 91 20.56 -10.18 -6.15
CA VAL A 91 21.33 -9.14 -6.86
C VAL A 91 20.44 -7.93 -7.21
N ARG A 92 19.23 -8.16 -7.75
CA ARG A 92 18.26 -7.10 -8.09
C ARG A 92 17.80 -6.34 -6.84
N ARG A 93 17.47 -7.06 -5.77
CA ARG A 93 17.10 -6.50 -4.46
C ARG A 93 18.22 -5.65 -3.90
N LEU A 94 19.45 -6.18 -3.85
CA LEU A 94 20.62 -5.47 -3.35
C LEU A 94 20.91 -4.21 -4.17
N ALA A 95 20.81 -4.28 -5.50
CA ALA A 95 21.05 -3.16 -6.40
C ALA A 95 20.06 -1.98 -6.20
N LYS A 96 18.89 -2.24 -5.62
CA LYS A 96 17.88 -1.22 -5.29
C LYS A 96 17.97 -0.70 -3.86
N THR A 97 18.86 -1.25 -3.03
CA THR A 97 18.98 -0.80 -1.63
C THR A 97 19.57 0.61 -1.54
N ALA A 98 19.14 1.37 -0.54
CA ALA A 98 19.65 2.72 -0.28
C ALA A 98 21.18 2.73 -0.06
N PRO A 99 21.78 1.80 0.72
CA PRO A 99 23.23 1.70 0.83
C PRO A 99 23.93 1.46 -0.53
N PHE A 100 23.38 0.58 -1.37
CA PHE A 100 24.00 0.29 -2.67
C PHE A 100 23.92 1.48 -3.63
N ARG A 101 22.77 2.16 -3.67
CA ARG A 101 22.59 3.38 -4.47
C ARG A 101 23.59 4.45 -4.02
N LYS A 102 23.71 4.66 -2.70
CA LYS A 102 24.67 5.61 -2.13
C LYS A 102 26.12 5.26 -2.49
N TRP A 103 26.49 3.98 -2.36
CA TRP A 103 27.81 3.49 -2.77
C TRP A 103 28.08 3.73 -4.26
N ASN A 104 27.11 3.44 -5.13
CA ASN A 104 27.24 3.63 -6.57
C ASN A 104 27.38 5.12 -6.95
N GLU A 105 26.56 5.99 -6.36
CA GLU A 105 26.67 7.45 -6.53
C GLU A 105 28.05 7.97 -6.13
N LEU A 106 28.53 7.59 -4.94
CA LEU A 106 29.84 8.00 -4.44
C LEU A 106 30.98 7.45 -5.32
N THR A 107 30.86 6.22 -5.82
CA THR A 107 31.85 5.61 -6.73
C THR A 107 31.93 6.36 -8.07
N ILE A 108 30.80 6.82 -8.61
CA ILE A 108 30.77 7.67 -9.81
C ILE A 108 31.42 9.02 -9.51
N GLN A 109 31.09 9.63 -8.37
CA GLN A 109 31.69 10.90 -7.93
C GLN A 109 33.22 10.78 -7.77
N ALA A 110 33.71 9.71 -7.13
CA ALA A 110 35.14 9.48 -6.96
C ALA A 110 35.87 9.39 -8.30
N LYS A 111 35.31 8.66 -9.28
CA LYS A 111 35.90 8.57 -10.63
C LYS A 111 35.95 9.92 -11.35
N GLN A 112 34.95 10.77 -11.15
CA GLN A 112 34.94 12.14 -11.70
C GLN A 112 36.03 12.99 -11.03
N LEU A 113 36.12 12.95 -9.70
CA LEU A 113 37.16 13.67 -8.95
C LEU A 113 38.58 13.21 -9.32
N GLU A 114 38.80 11.91 -9.52
CA GLU A 114 40.09 11.38 -10.00
C GLU A 114 40.50 11.97 -11.37
N GLN A 115 39.53 12.13 -12.28
CA GLN A 115 39.77 12.76 -13.58
C GLN A 115 40.06 14.26 -13.44
N GLU A 116 39.35 14.96 -12.56
CA GLU A 116 39.59 16.38 -12.27
C GLU A 116 40.99 16.62 -11.68
N VAL A 117 41.37 15.84 -10.66
CA VAL A 117 42.69 15.95 -10.01
C VAL A 117 43.82 15.75 -11.01
N ALA A 118 43.69 14.78 -11.93
CA ALA A 118 44.70 14.52 -12.96
C ALA A 118 44.94 15.71 -13.91
N GLY A 119 43.93 16.58 -14.08
CA GLY A 119 44.01 17.78 -14.92
C GLY A 119 44.47 19.06 -14.20
N LEU A 120 44.53 19.06 -12.87
CA LEU A 120 44.81 20.25 -12.05
C LEU A 120 46.26 20.25 -11.51
N LYS A 121 46.71 21.43 -11.06
CA LYS A 121 48.01 21.61 -10.39
C LYS A 121 47.90 22.62 -9.25
N GLY A 122 48.83 22.53 -8.29
CA GLY A 122 48.91 23.48 -7.19
C GLY A 122 47.74 23.36 -6.21
N PRO A 123 47.34 24.46 -5.55
CA PRO A 123 46.32 24.44 -4.50
C PRO A 123 44.97 23.83 -4.91
N ASP A 124 44.56 24.02 -6.18
CA ASP A 124 43.31 23.46 -6.69
C ASP A 124 43.35 21.92 -6.76
N ALA A 125 44.52 21.35 -7.13
CA ALA A 125 44.72 19.91 -7.13
C ALA A 125 44.74 19.34 -5.70
N GLU A 126 45.36 20.06 -4.75
CA GLU A 126 45.39 19.67 -3.33
C GLU A 126 43.98 19.67 -2.71
N ALA A 127 43.18 20.71 -3.01
CA ALA A 127 41.79 20.80 -2.54
C ALA A 127 40.92 19.67 -3.10
N LYS A 128 41.02 19.39 -4.41
CA LYS A 128 40.29 18.28 -5.05
C LYS A 128 40.76 16.90 -4.60
N GLN A 129 42.05 16.74 -4.30
CA GLN A 129 42.57 15.52 -3.70
C GLN A 129 41.98 15.30 -2.30
N ALA A 130 41.87 16.34 -1.48
CA ALA A 130 41.24 16.24 -0.17
C ALA A 130 39.74 15.88 -0.26
N GLU A 131 39.03 16.44 -1.23
CA GLU A 131 37.64 16.08 -1.55
C GLU A 131 37.54 14.59 -1.94
N LEU A 132 38.41 14.11 -2.82
CA LEU A 132 38.48 12.70 -3.24
C LEU A 132 38.73 11.76 -2.05
N GLU A 133 39.65 12.11 -1.15
CA GLU A 133 39.92 11.29 0.05
C GLU A 133 38.70 11.24 0.98
N ASN A 134 37.95 12.32 1.15
CA ASN A 134 36.69 12.31 1.91
C ASN A 134 35.64 11.41 1.25
N VAL A 135 35.46 11.51 -0.08
CA VAL A 135 34.54 10.64 -0.83
C VAL A 135 34.94 9.17 -0.69
N LYS A 136 36.24 8.83 -0.71
CA LYS A 136 36.72 7.46 -0.48
C LYS A 136 36.37 6.92 0.91
N VAL A 137 36.44 7.75 1.96
CA VAL A 137 35.98 7.35 3.31
C VAL A 137 34.49 7.02 3.29
N GLN A 138 33.67 7.88 2.66
CA GLN A 138 32.23 7.63 2.54
C GLN A 138 31.90 6.39 1.69
N ILE A 139 32.71 6.08 0.67
CA ILE A 139 32.58 4.84 -0.10
C ILE A 139 32.79 3.64 0.83
N ALA A 140 33.84 3.65 1.66
CA ALA A 140 34.11 2.54 2.58
C ALA A 140 32.96 2.35 3.60
N ASP A 141 32.39 3.43 4.12
CA ASP A 141 31.21 3.38 5.00
C ASP A 141 29.98 2.80 4.27
N ALA A 142 29.75 3.22 3.03
CA ALA A 142 28.65 2.71 2.21
C ALA A 142 28.86 1.23 1.83
N GLU A 143 30.09 0.79 1.56
CA GLU A 143 30.44 -0.62 1.31
C GLU A 143 30.14 -1.49 2.53
N ALA A 144 30.49 -1.01 3.73
CA ALA A 144 30.17 -1.70 4.98
C ALA A 144 28.65 -1.85 5.17
N ALA A 145 27.88 -0.79 4.90
CA ALA A 145 26.42 -0.82 4.97
C ALA A 145 25.81 -1.77 3.91
N VAL A 146 26.36 -1.83 2.69
CA VAL A 146 25.94 -2.80 1.66
C VAL A 146 26.21 -4.23 2.12
N ALA A 147 27.38 -4.49 2.72
CA ALA A 147 27.74 -5.80 3.25
C ALA A 147 26.79 -6.23 4.39
N GLU A 148 26.43 -5.32 5.28
CA GLU A 148 25.45 -5.57 6.36
C GLU A 148 24.07 -5.91 5.80
N VAL A 149 23.57 -5.13 4.84
CA VAL A 149 22.26 -5.42 4.20
C VAL A 149 22.31 -6.78 3.50
N LYS A 150 23.40 -7.08 2.78
CA LYS A 150 23.60 -8.38 2.13
C LYS A 150 23.57 -9.54 3.13
N GLN A 151 24.28 -9.41 4.25
CA GLN A 151 24.29 -10.43 5.31
C GLN A 151 22.88 -10.63 5.89
N SER A 152 22.13 -9.55 6.08
CA SER A 152 20.80 -9.60 6.67
C SER A 152 19.76 -10.37 5.83
N PHE A 153 20.01 -10.63 4.54
CA PHE A 153 19.14 -11.54 3.77
C PHE A 153 19.31 -12.98 4.25
N SER A 154 20.54 -13.42 4.51
CA SER A 154 20.83 -14.75 5.02
C SER A 154 20.28 -14.97 6.43
N ASP A 155 20.28 -13.92 7.25
CA ASP A 155 19.81 -13.98 8.64
C ASP A 155 18.28 -13.99 8.76
N ASP A 156 17.56 -13.55 7.72
CA ASP A 156 16.09 -13.47 7.69
C ASP A 156 15.52 -14.35 6.55
N PRO A 157 15.04 -15.58 6.85
CA PRO A 157 14.52 -16.48 5.83
C PRO A 157 13.26 -15.95 5.14
N LEU A 158 12.56 -14.97 5.72
CA LEU A 158 11.36 -14.38 5.11
C LEU A 158 11.71 -13.31 4.05
N SER A 159 12.96 -12.86 4.00
CA SER A 159 13.40 -11.72 3.19
C SER A 159 13.25 -11.92 1.68
N LEU A 160 13.35 -13.16 1.19
CA LEU A 160 13.21 -13.55 -0.22
C LEU A 160 12.10 -14.56 -0.47
N THR A 161 11.01 -14.47 0.30
CA THR A 161 9.80 -15.27 0.04
C THR A 161 8.94 -14.64 -1.06
N GLY A 162 8.17 -15.47 -1.79
CA GLY A 162 7.39 -15.00 -2.95
C GLY A 162 6.44 -13.84 -2.66
N TRP A 163 5.85 -13.80 -1.46
CA TRP A 163 4.98 -12.71 -1.04
C TRP A 163 5.75 -11.44 -0.64
N MET A 164 6.88 -11.59 0.06
CA MET A 164 7.74 -10.46 0.42
C MET A 164 8.27 -9.78 -0.85
N GLN A 165 8.61 -10.59 -1.86
CA GLN A 165 9.00 -10.09 -3.16
C GLN A 165 7.85 -9.36 -3.86
N ALA A 166 6.66 -9.95 -3.90
CA ALA A 166 5.49 -9.29 -4.49
C ALA A 166 5.19 -7.92 -3.88
N LEU A 167 5.22 -7.80 -2.54
CA LEU A 167 5.01 -6.53 -1.85
C LEU A 167 6.14 -5.52 -2.13
N THR A 168 7.38 -6.00 -2.20
CA THR A 168 8.54 -5.16 -2.55
C THR A 168 8.43 -4.65 -3.99
N ASP A 169 8.04 -5.49 -4.93
CA ASP A 169 7.85 -5.12 -6.34
C ASP A 169 6.77 -4.04 -6.50
N LEU A 170 5.66 -4.14 -5.77
CA LEU A 170 4.61 -3.13 -5.76
C LEU A 170 5.11 -1.79 -5.20
N ALA A 171 5.80 -1.83 -4.07
CA ALA A 171 6.34 -0.62 -3.44
C ALA A 171 7.41 0.04 -4.33
N ASP A 172 8.31 -0.76 -4.93
CA ASP A 172 9.28 -0.30 -5.93
C ASP A 172 8.59 0.25 -7.20
N GLY A 173 7.33 -0.13 -7.45
CA GLY A 173 6.50 0.40 -8.52
C GLY A 173 5.70 1.67 -8.17
N GLY A 174 5.95 2.26 -7.00
CA GLY A 174 5.26 3.44 -6.49
C GLY A 174 3.95 3.17 -5.75
N MET A 175 3.61 1.90 -5.52
CA MET A 175 2.43 1.52 -4.73
C MET A 175 2.82 1.26 -3.28
N THR A 176 3.09 2.33 -2.55
CA THR A 176 3.68 2.31 -1.20
C THR A 176 2.67 2.26 -0.05
N THR A 177 1.36 2.35 -0.33
CA THR A 177 0.32 2.25 0.70
C THR A 177 -0.35 0.88 0.66
N PHE A 178 -0.30 0.15 1.77
CA PHE A 178 -0.80 -1.21 1.88
C PHE A 178 -1.86 -1.31 2.98
N GLU A 179 -2.88 -2.10 2.70
CA GLU A 179 -4.01 -2.31 3.56
C GLU A 179 -4.30 -3.81 3.68
N VAL A 180 -4.88 -4.22 4.80
CA VAL A 180 -5.45 -5.56 4.97
C VAL A 180 -6.87 -5.62 4.41
N SER A 181 -7.24 -6.69 3.70
CA SER A 181 -8.65 -7.05 3.49
C SER A 181 -8.91 -8.55 3.62
N GLY A 182 -10.20 -8.89 3.80
CA GLY A 182 -10.72 -10.25 3.69
C GLY A 182 -11.99 -10.48 4.50
N GLN A 183 -12.89 -11.31 3.97
CA GLN A 183 -13.94 -12.05 4.71
C GLN A 183 -13.51 -13.51 4.99
N GLY A 184 -12.32 -13.91 4.53
CA GLY A 184 -11.83 -15.29 4.54
C GLY A 184 -10.44 -15.47 5.14
N TRP A 185 -10.03 -14.63 6.09
CA TRP A 185 -8.80 -14.85 6.86
C TRP A 185 -8.89 -16.19 7.62
N PRO A 186 -8.08 -17.21 7.30
CA PRO A 186 -7.96 -18.35 8.19
C PRO A 186 -7.12 -17.86 9.37
N TYR A 187 -7.76 -17.53 10.49
CA TYR A 187 -7.08 -17.31 11.78
C TYR A 187 -6.04 -18.40 12.11
N CYS A 188 -6.17 -19.59 11.52
CA CYS A 188 -5.26 -20.71 11.71
C CYS A 188 -3.90 -20.59 10.98
N SER A 189 -3.75 -19.77 9.94
CA SER A 189 -2.53 -19.76 9.10
C SER A 189 -1.40 -18.89 9.68
N LEU A 190 -1.73 -17.83 10.43
CA LEU A 190 -0.73 -16.92 11.03
C LEU A 190 0.10 -17.54 12.16
N ARG A 191 -0.50 -18.38 13.01
CA ARG A 191 0.25 -19.08 14.06
C ARG A 191 1.39 -19.93 13.49
N GLN A 192 1.21 -20.44 12.27
CA GLN A 192 2.23 -21.22 11.56
C GLN A 192 3.34 -20.32 10.99
N LEU A 193 3.02 -19.10 10.53
CA LEU A 193 3.99 -18.12 10.02
C LEU A 193 4.87 -17.51 11.11
N PHE A 194 4.28 -17.28 12.28
CA PHE A 194 4.83 -16.33 13.26
C PHE A 194 4.88 -16.85 14.70
N GLY A 195 4.42 -18.08 14.96
CA GLY A 195 4.27 -18.61 16.31
C GLY A 195 3.03 -18.07 17.04
N GLU A 196 2.95 -18.28 18.36
CA GLU A 196 1.85 -17.78 19.17
C GLU A 196 1.72 -16.25 19.07
N MET A 197 0.48 -15.75 19.10
CA MET A 197 0.22 -14.31 19.22
C MET A 197 0.78 -13.85 20.58
N PRO A 198 1.70 -12.87 20.65
CA PRO A 198 2.37 -12.50 21.92
C PRO A 198 1.44 -11.87 22.96
N SER A 199 0.18 -11.59 22.63
CA SER A 199 -0.72 -10.78 23.43
C SER A 199 -1.86 -11.62 23.99
N ALA A 200 -2.08 -11.51 25.31
CA ALA A 200 -3.26 -12.00 26.01
C ALA A 200 -4.53 -11.17 25.74
N ALA A 201 -4.44 -10.10 24.93
CA ALA A 201 -5.59 -9.28 24.59
C ALA A 201 -6.64 -10.12 23.82
N PRO A 202 -7.93 -10.01 24.18
CA PRO A 202 -8.99 -10.69 23.43
C PRO A 202 -8.99 -10.20 21.98
N PRO A 203 -9.40 -11.05 21.02
CA PRO A 203 -9.49 -10.63 19.65
C PRO A 203 -10.45 -9.44 19.52
N ALA A 204 -10.01 -8.39 18.85
CA ALA A 204 -10.77 -7.16 18.66
C ALA A 204 -11.47 -7.11 17.30
N GLY A 205 -11.19 -8.07 16.40
CA GLY A 205 -11.97 -8.20 15.18
C GLY A 205 -11.42 -9.21 14.17
N PHE A 206 -12.07 -9.31 13.02
CA PHE A 206 -11.75 -10.25 11.93
C PHE A 206 -10.29 -10.18 11.41
N PHE A 207 -9.60 -9.05 11.62
CA PHE A 207 -8.30 -8.73 11.03
C PHE A 207 -7.11 -8.93 11.97
N ASP A 208 -7.29 -9.64 13.08
CA ASP A 208 -6.26 -9.75 14.11
C ASP A 208 -5.04 -10.58 13.67
N GLY A 209 -3.85 -10.05 13.94
CA GLY A 209 -2.56 -10.68 13.65
C GLY A 209 -2.03 -10.42 12.25
N VAL A 210 -2.87 -9.93 11.32
CA VAL A 210 -2.44 -9.63 9.94
C VAL A 210 -1.37 -8.55 9.93
N GLU A 211 -1.48 -7.61 10.85
CA GLU A 211 -0.56 -6.49 11.00
C GLU A 211 0.90 -6.95 11.19
N ARG A 212 1.13 -8.19 11.66
CA ARG A 212 2.48 -8.76 11.80
C ARG A 212 3.11 -9.09 10.44
N VAL A 213 2.31 -9.50 9.46
CA VAL A 213 2.82 -9.77 8.11
C VAL A 213 3.26 -8.47 7.46
N LEU A 214 2.37 -7.48 7.40
CA LEU A 214 2.65 -6.18 6.81
C LEU A 214 3.71 -5.42 7.62
N GLY A 215 3.74 -5.59 8.94
CA GLY A 215 4.80 -5.08 9.80
C GLY A 215 6.17 -5.66 9.46
N THR A 216 6.24 -6.97 9.26
CA THR A 216 7.49 -7.65 8.83
C THR A 216 7.95 -7.14 7.47
N PHE A 217 7.04 -7.00 6.51
CA PHE A 217 7.32 -6.37 5.22
C PHE A 217 7.80 -4.93 5.38
N LYS A 218 7.08 -4.07 6.11
CA LYS A 218 7.45 -2.65 6.31
C LYS A 218 8.86 -2.53 6.88
N ARG A 219 9.16 -3.24 7.97
CA ARG A 219 10.49 -3.21 8.59
C ARG A 219 11.58 -3.67 7.62
N ARG A 220 11.32 -4.74 6.85
CA ARG A 220 12.28 -5.25 5.85
C ARG A 220 12.49 -4.22 4.72
N TYR A 221 11.41 -3.70 4.17
CA TYR A 221 11.46 -2.75 3.07
C TYR A 221 12.13 -1.44 3.49
N GLU A 222 11.82 -0.91 4.68
CA GLU A 222 12.42 0.33 5.18
C GLU A 222 13.89 0.17 5.58
N LYS A 223 14.30 -1.01 6.05
CA LYS A 223 15.73 -1.35 6.19
C LYS A 223 16.46 -1.30 4.85
N GLU A 224 15.81 -1.71 3.76
CA GLU A 224 16.42 -1.74 2.44
C GLU A 224 16.33 -0.41 1.67
N ARG A 225 15.22 0.32 1.76
CA ARG A 225 14.89 1.48 0.92
C ARG A 225 14.90 2.81 1.68
N GLY A 226 14.93 2.75 3.02
CA GLY A 226 14.89 3.92 3.91
C GLY A 226 13.57 4.04 4.70
N PRO A 227 13.60 4.72 5.85
CA PRO A 227 12.46 4.87 6.74
C PRO A 227 11.32 5.67 6.10
N GLY A 228 10.08 5.40 6.52
CA GLY A 228 8.90 6.14 6.06
C GLY A 228 8.51 5.88 4.60
N SER A 229 9.07 4.86 3.95
CA SER A 229 8.85 4.57 2.54
C SER A 229 7.59 3.74 2.27
N VAL A 230 6.98 3.16 3.31
CA VAL A 230 5.74 2.36 3.22
C VAL A 230 4.73 2.81 4.25
N GLN A 231 3.47 2.95 3.85
CA GLN A 231 2.35 3.29 4.73
C GLN A 231 1.43 2.08 4.92
N LEU A 232 1.02 1.81 6.18
CA LEU A 232 0.09 0.72 6.50
C LEU A 232 -1.28 1.19 6.98
N MET A 233 -2.35 0.71 6.35
CA MET A 233 -3.74 0.93 6.74
C MET A 233 -4.30 -0.35 7.40
N LEU A 234 -4.45 -0.34 8.71
CA LEU A 234 -4.96 -1.48 9.46
C LEU A 234 -6.48 -1.39 9.61
N LYS A 235 -7.16 -2.54 9.65
CA LYS A 235 -8.61 -2.61 9.85
C LYS A 235 -8.95 -3.23 11.20
N LEU A 236 -10.00 -2.74 11.82
CA LEU A 236 -10.61 -3.37 13.00
C LEU A 236 -12.14 -3.35 12.91
N ALA A 237 -12.77 -4.39 13.47
CA ALA A 237 -14.21 -4.65 13.35
C ALA A 237 -14.79 -5.11 14.71
N PRO A 238 -15.05 -4.19 15.66
CA PRO A 238 -15.19 -4.52 17.06
C PRO A 238 -16.62 -4.89 17.47
N ASN A 239 -17.63 -4.67 16.61
CA ASN A 239 -19.03 -4.82 16.98
C ASN A 239 -19.65 -6.20 16.71
N VAL A 240 -19.03 -7.05 15.88
CA VAL A 240 -19.57 -8.39 15.55
C VAL A 240 -18.59 -9.53 15.83
N PHE A 241 -17.28 -9.28 15.69
CA PHE A 241 -16.26 -10.31 15.89
C PHE A 241 -15.59 -10.23 17.27
N SER A 242 -16.14 -9.41 18.17
CA SER A 242 -15.70 -9.30 19.55
C SER A 242 -16.91 -9.31 20.47
N ASP A 243 -16.83 -10.10 21.53
CA ASP A 243 -17.84 -10.13 22.58
C ASP A 243 -17.77 -8.87 23.48
N ALA A 244 -16.81 -7.97 23.28
CA ALA A 244 -16.61 -6.80 24.13
C ALA A 244 -17.88 -5.93 24.20
N TRP A 245 -18.51 -5.65 23.07
CA TRP A 245 -19.75 -4.87 23.06
C TRP A 245 -20.92 -5.61 23.73
N SER A 246 -21.10 -6.91 23.43
CA SER A 246 -22.20 -7.70 23.98
C SER A 246 -22.07 -7.96 25.48
N THR A 247 -20.84 -8.02 26.01
CA THR A 247 -20.55 -8.30 27.42
C THR A 247 -20.51 -7.07 28.31
N GLY A 248 -19.97 -5.94 27.81
CA GLY A 248 -19.73 -4.74 28.63
C GLY A 248 -20.13 -3.42 27.97
N GLY A 249 -20.82 -3.46 26.83
CA GLY A 249 -21.26 -2.27 26.10
C GLY A 249 -20.12 -1.41 25.58
N ALA A 250 -20.40 -0.11 25.41
CA ALA A 250 -19.43 0.84 24.87
C ALA A 250 -18.08 0.89 25.63
N PRO A 251 -18.02 0.89 26.99
CA PRO A 251 -16.74 0.88 27.70
C PRO A 251 -15.85 -0.32 27.37
N ALA A 252 -16.43 -1.52 27.29
CA ALA A 252 -15.66 -2.73 26.96
C ALA A 252 -15.19 -2.71 25.51
N ALA A 253 -16.02 -2.23 24.57
CA ALA A 253 -15.61 -2.06 23.18
C ALA A 253 -14.48 -1.02 23.03
N VAL A 254 -14.52 0.08 23.77
CA VAL A 254 -13.43 1.08 23.82
C VAL A 254 -12.14 0.43 24.33
N ALA A 255 -12.20 -0.31 25.43
CA ALA A 255 -11.03 -1.00 25.98
C ALA A 255 -10.45 -2.03 24.99
N ALA A 256 -11.30 -2.76 24.27
CA ALA A 256 -10.86 -3.71 23.25
C ALA A 256 -10.16 -3.03 22.06
N VAL A 257 -10.65 -1.87 21.62
CA VAL A 257 -10.01 -1.09 20.55
C VAL A 257 -8.68 -0.48 21.02
N GLU A 258 -8.61 0.01 22.26
CA GLU A 258 -7.35 0.51 22.82
C GLU A 258 -6.30 -0.61 22.92
N ALA A 259 -6.70 -1.80 23.37
CA ALA A 259 -5.83 -2.98 23.41
C ALA A 259 -5.39 -3.45 22.01
N TYR A 260 -6.28 -3.39 21.02
CA TYR A 260 -5.96 -3.68 19.63
C TYR A 260 -4.85 -2.77 19.10
N VAL A 261 -4.97 -1.45 19.33
CA VAL A 261 -4.02 -0.47 18.82
C VAL A 261 -2.63 -0.71 19.40
N GLU A 262 -2.52 -0.98 20.70
CA GLU A 262 -1.22 -1.29 21.31
C GLU A 262 -0.62 -2.58 20.77
N ARG A 263 -1.42 -3.64 20.66
CA ARG A 263 -0.97 -4.90 20.04
C ARG A 263 -0.51 -4.68 18.60
N ALA A 264 -1.27 -3.89 17.85
CA ALA A 264 -0.98 -3.63 16.46
C ALA A 264 0.33 -2.86 16.28
N ARG A 265 0.60 -1.88 17.15
CA ARG A 265 1.89 -1.17 17.19
C ARG A 265 3.05 -2.13 17.43
N ALA A 266 2.95 -2.98 18.46
CA ALA A 266 3.98 -3.98 18.75
C ALA A 266 4.22 -4.94 17.57
N ASN A 267 3.16 -5.34 16.85
CA ASN A 267 3.30 -6.23 15.69
C ASN A 267 3.89 -5.51 14.45
N VAL A 268 3.51 -4.26 14.21
CA VAL A 268 3.99 -3.47 13.07
C VAL A 268 5.46 -3.09 13.24
N PHE A 269 5.84 -2.60 14.41
CA PHE A 269 7.17 -2.07 14.65
C PHE A 269 8.12 -3.05 15.34
N GLY A 270 7.62 -4.20 15.80
CA GLY A 270 8.41 -5.21 16.47
C GLY A 270 8.58 -4.95 17.98
N PRO A 271 9.39 -5.77 18.66
CA PRO A 271 9.56 -5.71 20.12
C PRO A 271 10.15 -4.38 20.62
N ASP A 272 10.91 -3.67 19.79
CA ASP A 272 11.48 -2.36 20.12
C ASP A 272 10.49 -1.21 19.90
N GLY A 273 9.25 -1.51 19.48
CA GLY A 273 8.15 -0.55 19.35
C GLY A 273 8.26 0.45 18.20
N GLY A 274 9.41 0.50 17.51
CA GLY A 274 9.74 1.54 16.54
C GLY A 274 9.85 2.86 17.26
N VAL A 275 11.05 3.34 17.51
CA VAL A 275 11.28 4.63 18.17
C VAL A 275 11.93 5.58 17.17
N THR A 276 11.47 6.84 17.17
CA THR A 276 12.15 7.91 16.44
C THR A 276 13.59 8.07 16.96
N PRO A 277 14.49 8.77 16.26
CA PRO A 277 15.82 9.09 16.78
C PRO A 277 15.80 9.78 18.16
N GLU A 278 14.71 10.48 18.49
CA GLU A 278 14.47 11.15 19.77
C GLU A 278 13.90 10.22 20.86
N GLY A 279 13.71 8.93 20.55
CA GLY A 279 13.16 7.93 21.49
C GLY A 279 11.65 7.94 21.60
N VAL A 280 10.92 8.60 20.70
CA VAL A 280 9.45 8.66 20.73
C VAL A 280 8.86 7.42 20.05
N PRO A 281 7.96 6.66 20.69
CA PRO A 281 7.32 5.51 20.06
C PRO A 281 6.49 5.89 18.82
N GLU A 282 6.69 5.18 17.71
CA GLU A 282 6.04 5.43 16.43
C GLU A 282 4.51 5.15 16.52
N PRO A 283 3.66 6.05 16.01
CA PRO A 283 2.23 5.80 15.85
C PRO A 283 1.96 4.90 14.65
N LEU A 284 0.88 4.12 14.71
CA LEU A 284 0.34 3.46 13.51
C LEU A 284 0.00 4.52 12.46
N ASP A 285 0.27 4.23 11.18
CA ASP A 285 -0.07 5.17 10.11
C ASP A 285 -1.59 5.43 10.07
N LEU A 286 -2.40 4.38 9.89
CA LEU A 286 -3.84 4.56 9.81
C LEU A 286 -4.61 3.37 10.34
N VAL A 287 -5.65 3.65 11.13
CA VAL A 287 -6.60 2.65 11.61
C VAL A 287 -7.98 2.89 11.03
N GLN A 288 -8.52 1.88 10.36
CA GLN A 288 -9.81 1.89 9.69
C GLN A 288 -10.86 1.13 10.49
N LEU A 289 -11.95 1.81 10.83
CA LEU A 289 -13.08 1.21 11.51
C LEU A 289 -14.04 0.59 10.50
N VAL A 290 -14.23 -0.72 10.61
CA VAL A 290 -15.31 -1.47 9.96
C VAL A 290 -16.44 -1.63 10.98
N TRP A 291 -17.67 -1.35 10.58
CA TRP A 291 -18.84 -1.50 11.45
C TRP A 291 -19.94 -2.27 10.73
N TRP A 292 -20.17 -3.51 11.17
CA TRP A 292 -21.04 -4.44 10.47
C TRP A 292 -22.53 -4.16 10.68
N ASP A 293 -22.96 -4.01 11.93
CA ASP A 293 -24.35 -3.69 12.27
C ASP A 293 -24.46 -2.31 12.94
N PHE A 294 -24.91 -1.32 12.16
CA PHE A 294 -25.17 0.05 12.63
C PHE A 294 -26.48 0.19 13.43
N ALA A 295 -27.32 -0.85 13.46
CA ALA A 295 -28.55 -0.88 14.25
C ALA A 295 -28.31 -1.50 15.65
N ALA A 296 -27.42 -2.49 15.75
CA ALA A 296 -27.10 -3.12 17.03
C ALA A 296 -26.29 -2.22 17.99
N ALA A 297 -25.46 -1.32 17.44
CA ALA A 297 -24.52 -0.54 18.24
C ALA A 297 -24.15 0.79 17.58
N ASP A 298 -23.98 1.83 18.40
CA ASP A 298 -23.46 3.14 17.97
C ASP A 298 -21.92 3.11 17.89
N PRO A 299 -21.30 3.39 16.72
CA PRO A 299 -19.84 3.47 16.59
C PRO A 299 -19.22 4.68 17.30
N LEU A 300 -20.00 5.70 17.68
CA LEU A 300 -19.47 6.98 18.14
C LEU A 300 -18.55 6.89 19.38
N PRO A 301 -18.84 6.09 20.43
CA PRO A 301 -17.92 5.92 21.56
C PRO A 301 -16.55 5.36 21.13
N VAL A 302 -16.53 4.41 20.19
CA VAL A 302 -15.28 3.83 19.65
C VAL A 302 -14.54 4.86 18.81
N LEU A 303 -15.24 5.62 17.97
CA LEU A 303 -14.65 6.71 17.19
C LEU A 303 -14.04 7.80 18.09
N LYS A 304 -14.67 8.08 19.24
CA LYS A 304 -14.11 8.99 20.25
C LYS A 304 -12.86 8.44 20.92
N ALA A 305 -12.79 7.14 21.17
CA ALA A 305 -11.56 6.51 21.65
C ALA A 305 -10.43 6.62 20.62
N LEU A 306 -10.70 6.29 19.35
CA LEU A 306 -9.74 6.46 18.26
C LEU A 306 -9.29 7.92 18.10
N GLN A 307 -10.21 8.89 18.24
CA GLN A 307 -9.87 10.32 18.25
C GLN A 307 -8.84 10.66 19.33
N ARG A 308 -9.04 10.18 20.57
CA ARG A 308 -8.08 10.40 21.66
C ARG A 308 -6.72 9.80 21.32
N MET A 309 -6.69 8.58 20.80
CA MET A 309 -5.45 7.90 20.40
C MET A 309 -4.75 8.54 19.19
N ALA A 310 -5.49 9.33 18.38
CA ALA A 310 -4.96 10.08 17.24
C ALA A 310 -4.53 11.51 17.58
N THR A 311 -4.55 11.89 18.87
CA THR A 311 -4.26 13.25 19.34
C THR A 311 -3.13 13.22 20.36
N ASP A 312 -2.10 14.04 20.17
CA ASP A 312 -1.05 14.25 21.17
C ASP A 312 -1.67 14.83 22.44
N GLN A 313 -1.39 14.20 23.59
CA GLN A 313 -1.80 14.73 24.88
C GLN A 313 -0.77 15.77 25.32
N LEU A 314 -1.24 16.99 25.57
CA LEU A 314 -0.39 18.12 25.92
C LEU A 314 -0.43 18.35 27.44
N GLN A 315 0.72 18.70 27.99
CA GLN A 315 0.88 19.18 29.35
C GLN A 315 1.50 20.58 29.32
N VAL A 316 0.96 21.47 30.14
CA VAL A 316 1.48 22.81 30.35
C VAL A 316 2.23 22.83 31.68
N ASP A 317 3.48 23.27 31.67
CA ASP A 317 4.19 23.62 32.89
C ASP A 317 3.62 24.94 33.43
N GLU A 318 3.04 24.93 34.63
CA GLU A 318 2.36 26.10 35.19
C GLU A 318 3.32 27.24 35.58
N ASP A 319 4.59 26.93 35.85
CA ASP A 319 5.60 27.89 36.29
C ASP A 319 6.31 28.54 35.10
N SER A 320 6.61 27.79 34.05
CA SER A 320 7.30 28.28 32.84
C SER A 320 6.34 28.66 31.71
N GLY A 321 5.12 28.12 31.69
CA GLY A 321 4.17 28.21 30.59
C GLY A 321 4.52 27.34 29.37
N GLU A 322 5.54 26.49 29.48
CA GLU A 322 5.97 25.61 28.39
C GLU A 322 4.94 24.51 28.12
N VAL A 323 4.64 24.27 26.84
CA VAL A 323 3.76 23.18 26.40
C VAL A 323 4.62 22.03 25.93
N SER A 324 4.47 20.87 26.55
CA SER A 324 5.12 19.62 26.15
C SER A 324 4.08 18.54 25.84
N VAL A 325 4.48 17.53 25.07
CA VAL A 325 3.67 16.36 24.82
C VAL A 325 3.87 15.38 25.99
N SER A 326 2.84 15.16 26.81
CA SER A 326 2.89 14.20 27.92
C SER A 326 2.71 12.76 27.43
N GLU A 327 1.83 12.56 26.45
CA GLU A 327 1.68 11.29 25.75
C GLU A 327 1.58 11.54 24.24
N PRO A 328 2.52 11.01 23.43
CA PRO A 328 2.42 11.12 21.98
C PRO A 328 1.22 10.30 21.48
N LYS A 329 0.62 10.76 20.38
CA LYS A 329 -0.43 10.01 19.68
C LYS A 329 0.07 8.62 19.29
N LYS A 330 -0.87 7.68 19.24
CA LYS A 330 -0.64 6.26 18.95
C LYS A 330 -1.06 5.87 17.53
N ILE A 331 -1.82 6.74 16.87
CA ILE A 331 -2.31 6.59 15.51
C ILE A 331 -2.17 7.94 14.81
N ARG A 332 -1.79 7.96 13.53
CA ARG A 332 -1.69 9.22 12.75
C ARG A 332 -3.01 9.60 12.08
N GLY A 333 -3.84 8.62 11.69
CA GLY A 333 -5.13 8.87 11.05
C GLY A 333 -6.20 7.81 11.31
N ILE A 334 -7.45 8.22 11.08
CA ILE A 334 -8.65 7.40 11.28
C ILE A 334 -9.35 7.26 9.94
N GLY A 335 -9.52 6.02 9.47
CA GLY A 335 -10.35 5.71 8.31
C GLY A 335 -11.66 5.04 8.68
N LEU A 336 -12.61 5.03 7.76
CA LEU A 336 -13.90 4.35 7.90
C LEU A 336 -14.13 3.44 6.70
N VAL A 337 -14.75 2.28 6.90
CA VAL A 337 -15.04 1.33 5.81
C VAL A 337 -16.54 1.12 5.70
N ASP A 338 -17.09 1.38 4.52
CA ASP A 338 -18.50 1.20 4.17
C ASP A 338 -19.49 1.92 5.12
N PHE A 339 -19.04 3.06 5.70
CA PHE A 339 -19.92 3.90 6.51
C PHE A 339 -20.97 4.58 5.62
N PRO A 340 -22.27 4.43 5.90
CA PRO A 340 -23.30 5.16 5.17
C PRO A 340 -23.20 6.66 5.45
N ALA A 341 -23.70 7.47 4.52
CA ALA A 341 -23.53 8.92 4.52
C ALA A 341 -24.03 9.61 5.80
N ASP A 342 -25.12 9.12 6.40
CA ASP A 342 -25.66 9.64 7.66
C ASP A 342 -24.74 9.37 8.85
N ARG A 343 -24.13 8.18 8.92
CA ARG A 343 -23.19 7.79 9.98
C ARG A 343 -21.83 8.49 9.82
N LEU A 344 -21.33 8.62 8.58
CA LEU A 344 -20.16 9.45 8.29
C LEU A 344 -20.39 10.90 8.75
N LYS A 345 -21.55 11.48 8.42
CA LYS A 345 -21.92 12.83 8.85
C LYS A 345 -21.95 12.96 10.38
N ALA A 346 -22.50 11.98 11.08
CA ALA A 346 -22.53 11.97 12.55
C ALA A 346 -21.11 11.96 13.15
N ALA A 347 -20.19 11.16 12.60
CA ALA A 347 -18.78 11.15 13.02
C ALA A 347 -18.09 12.51 12.83
N ILE A 348 -18.30 13.15 11.67
CA ILE A 348 -17.78 14.49 11.36
C ILE A 348 -18.37 15.53 12.32
N GLN A 349 -19.68 15.49 12.56
CA GLN A 349 -20.37 16.43 13.46
C GLN A 349 -19.91 16.28 14.92
N ALA A 350 -19.51 15.07 15.32
CA ALA A 350 -18.90 14.85 16.61
C ALA A 350 -17.45 15.34 16.68
N GLY A 351 -16.87 15.82 15.58
CA GLY A 351 -15.49 16.33 15.53
C GLY A 351 -14.43 15.25 15.48
N VAL A 352 -14.76 14.05 15.01
CA VAL A 352 -13.77 12.97 14.80
C VAL A 352 -12.98 13.29 13.52
N PRO A 353 -11.62 13.33 13.57
CA PRO A 353 -10.80 13.70 12.42
C PRO A 353 -10.68 12.52 11.43
N ILE A 354 -11.68 12.35 10.57
CA ILE A 354 -11.69 11.30 9.55
C ILE A 354 -10.71 11.65 8.43
N THR A 355 -9.73 10.79 8.20
CA THR A 355 -8.68 10.93 7.17
C THR A 355 -9.16 10.40 5.82
N CYS A 356 -9.76 9.20 5.82
CA CYS A 356 -10.27 8.56 4.60
C CYS A 356 -11.54 7.74 4.83
N VAL A 357 -12.26 7.48 3.74
CA VAL A 357 -13.37 6.53 3.73
C VAL A 357 -13.16 5.55 2.58
N GLN A 358 -13.21 4.27 2.90
CA GLN A 358 -13.17 3.17 1.95
C GLN A 358 -14.59 2.74 1.59
N VAL A 359 -14.90 2.68 0.30
CA VAL A 359 -16.22 2.30 -0.25
C VAL A 359 -16.07 1.44 -1.50
N GLU A 360 -17.08 0.63 -1.80
CA GLU A 360 -17.22 0.06 -3.14
C GLU A 360 -17.68 1.15 -4.12
N HIS A 361 -16.85 1.43 -5.14
CA HIS A 361 -17.15 2.43 -6.15
C HIS A 361 -16.39 2.13 -7.44
N SER A 362 -17.09 1.93 -8.55
CA SER A 362 -16.50 1.58 -9.84
C SER A 362 -17.32 2.11 -11.00
N VAL A 363 -16.83 1.91 -12.23
CA VAL A 363 -17.55 2.27 -13.46
C VAL A 363 -18.97 1.68 -13.49
N LEU A 364 -19.21 0.53 -12.85
CA LEU A 364 -20.51 -0.14 -12.76
C LEU A 364 -21.27 0.14 -11.45
N VAL A 365 -20.57 0.31 -10.33
CA VAL A 365 -21.17 0.45 -8.99
C VAL A 365 -21.01 1.90 -8.49
N ARG A 366 -22.13 2.64 -8.38
CA ARG A 366 -22.12 4.08 -8.04
C ARG A 366 -22.98 4.46 -6.83
N SER A 367 -23.46 3.48 -6.06
CA SER A 367 -24.31 3.70 -4.89
C SER A 367 -23.66 4.54 -3.79
N ALA A 368 -22.32 4.55 -3.71
CA ALA A 368 -21.56 5.32 -2.73
C ALA A 368 -21.46 6.84 -3.02
N GLN A 369 -22.05 7.36 -4.12
CA GLN A 369 -21.94 8.78 -4.48
C GLN A 369 -22.24 9.77 -3.33
N PRO A 370 -23.27 9.57 -2.48
CA PRO A 370 -23.52 10.48 -1.35
C PRO A 370 -22.37 10.53 -0.33
N VAL A 371 -21.61 9.45 -0.19
CA VAL A 371 -20.41 9.39 0.67
C VAL A 371 -19.28 10.17 0.01
N LEU A 372 -19.07 10.03 -1.31
CA LEU A 372 -18.07 10.79 -2.06
C LEU A 372 -18.34 12.30 -1.96
N ASP A 373 -19.60 12.72 -2.11
CA ASP A 373 -19.99 14.15 -2.02
C ASP A 373 -19.68 14.72 -0.64
N LEU A 374 -19.93 13.96 0.43
CA LEU A 374 -19.53 14.34 1.79
C LEU A 374 -18.01 14.39 1.93
N CYS A 375 -17.29 13.40 1.42
CA CYS A 375 -15.84 13.36 1.51
C CYS A 375 -15.20 14.56 0.82
N ALA A 376 -15.63 14.89 -0.39
CA ALA A 376 -15.19 16.06 -1.14
C ALA A 376 -15.47 17.37 -0.36
N LYS A 377 -16.66 17.51 0.24
CA LYS A 377 -17.04 18.68 1.03
C LYS A 377 -16.16 18.89 2.26
N TYR A 378 -15.70 17.82 2.90
CA TYR A 378 -14.94 17.87 4.16
C TYR A 378 -13.44 17.57 3.97
N GLY A 379 -12.95 17.47 2.75
CA GLY A 379 -11.52 17.20 2.45
C GLY A 379 -11.05 15.79 2.80
N ILE A 380 -11.98 14.84 2.95
CA ILE A 380 -11.71 13.44 3.29
C ILE A 380 -11.35 12.67 2.03
N LYS A 381 -10.31 11.84 2.07
CA LYS A 381 -9.88 11.03 0.91
C LYS A 381 -10.79 9.81 0.74
N VAL A 382 -11.03 9.39 -0.50
CA VAL A 382 -11.88 8.23 -0.81
C VAL A 382 -11.02 7.09 -1.35
N LEU A 383 -11.08 5.92 -0.70
CA LEU A 383 -10.43 4.70 -1.17
C LEU A 383 -11.46 3.82 -1.87
N ALA A 384 -11.41 3.75 -3.20
CA ALA A 384 -12.45 3.12 -4.01
C ALA A 384 -12.11 1.67 -4.35
N ARG A 385 -12.85 0.74 -3.76
CA ARG A 385 -12.77 -0.70 -4.03
C ARG A 385 -13.56 -1.10 -5.26
N GLY A 386 -13.14 -2.22 -5.85
CA GLY A 386 -13.88 -2.87 -6.94
C GLY A 386 -13.59 -2.25 -8.31
N GLY A 387 -12.52 -1.47 -8.45
CA GLY A 387 -12.13 -0.83 -9.70
C GLY A 387 -11.98 -1.82 -10.86
N THR A 388 -11.50 -3.04 -10.59
CA THR A 388 -11.32 -4.12 -11.58
C THR A 388 -12.37 -5.24 -11.46
N LEU A 389 -13.37 -5.10 -10.58
CA LEU A 389 -14.32 -6.15 -10.19
C LEU A 389 -13.63 -7.48 -9.84
N GLY A 390 -12.58 -7.39 -9.02
CA GLY A 390 -11.79 -8.54 -8.60
C GLY A 390 -11.01 -9.22 -9.73
N GLY A 391 -10.73 -8.50 -10.82
CA GLY A 391 -9.99 -8.98 -12.00
C GLY A 391 -10.87 -9.30 -13.22
N LEU A 392 -12.19 -9.21 -13.08
CA LEU A 392 -13.13 -9.48 -14.18
C LEU A 392 -13.11 -8.42 -15.28
N LEU A 393 -12.74 -7.17 -14.98
CA LEU A 393 -12.59 -6.11 -15.98
C LEU A 393 -11.29 -6.23 -16.79
N SER A 394 -11.07 -7.40 -17.41
CA SER A 394 -9.88 -7.72 -18.19
C SER A 394 -10.25 -8.35 -19.54
N ALA A 395 -9.32 -8.26 -20.50
CA ALA A 395 -9.50 -8.82 -21.84
C ALA A 395 -9.75 -10.35 -21.82
N LYS A 396 -9.25 -11.05 -20.80
CA LYS A 396 -9.40 -12.50 -20.61
C LYS A 396 -10.87 -12.95 -20.59
N TYR A 397 -11.75 -12.15 -19.99
CA TYR A 397 -13.16 -12.54 -19.79
C TYR A 397 -14.09 -12.03 -20.89
N LEU A 398 -13.61 -11.19 -21.82
CA LEU A 398 -14.44 -10.72 -22.93
C LEU A 398 -14.74 -11.87 -23.90
N GLY A 399 -16.02 -12.10 -24.17
CA GLY A 399 -16.51 -13.21 -25.00
C GLY A 399 -16.45 -14.58 -24.30
N ALA A 400 -15.90 -14.66 -23.09
CA ALA A 400 -15.79 -15.90 -22.33
C ALA A 400 -17.12 -16.21 -21.59
N PRO A 401 -17.40 -17.51 -21.33
CA PRO A 401 -18.43 -17.88 -20.37
C PRO A 401 -18.04 -17.44 -18.94
N PRO A 402 -19.01 -17.35 -18.01
CA PRO A 402 -18.69 -17.12 -16.60
C PRO A 402 -17.69 -18.16 -16.07
N PRO A 403 -16.72 -17.76 -15.23
CA PRO A 403 -15.78 -18.69 -14.61
C PRO A 403 -16.51 -19.71 -13.72
N ASP A 404 -15.95 -20.91 -13.63
CA ASP A 404 -16.49 -21.98 -12.80
C ASP A 404 -16.21 -21.71 -11.30
N PRO A 405 -17.25 -21.56 -10.45
CA PRO A 405 -17.07 -21.26 -9.04
C PRO A 405 -16.38 -22.38 -8.24
N VAL A 406 -16.35 -23.62 -8.75
CA VAL A 406 -15.75 -24.78 -8.09
C VAL A 406 -14.29 -24.95 -8.48
N ARG A 407 -13.96 -24.79 -9.78
CA ARG A 407 -12.57 -24.93 -10.26
C ARG A 407 -11.68 -23.77 -9.79
N GLY A 408 -12.28 -22.63 -9.47
CA GLY A 408 -11.56 -21.40 -9.17
C GLY A 408 -10.89 -20.81 -10.41
N ASP A 409 -10.43 -19.57 -10.27
CA ASP A 409 -9.64 -18.88 -11.27
C ASP A 409 -8.57 -18.07 -10.55
N ALA A 410 -7.31 -18.37 -10.82
CA ALA A 410 -6.19 -17.72 -10.13
C ALA A 410 -6.04 -16.24 -10.48
N ASP A 411 -6.68 -15.76 -11.55
CA ASP A 411 -6.67 -14.35 -11.92
C ASP A 411 -7.79 -13.55 -11.21
N LEU A 412 -8.75 -14.22 -10.54
CA LEU A 412 -9.86 -13.57 -9.81
C LEU A 412 -9.66 -13.55 -8.30
N ASP A 413 -10.01 -12.44 -7.64
CA ASP A 413 -9.78 -12.27 -6.19
C ASP A 413 -10.50 -13.37 -5.40
N SER A 414 -11.76 -13.59 -5.77
CA SER A 414 -12.60 -14.69 -5.32
C SER A 414 -13.63 -14.93 -6.42
N VAL A 415 -13.64 -16.13 -7.03
CA VAL A 415 -14.61 -16.41 -8.10
C VAL A 415 -16.06 -16.22 -7.60
N PRO A 416 -16.47 -16.75 -6.43
CA PRO A 416 -17.80 -16.48 -5.89
C PRO A 416 -18.07 -14.98 -5.67
N GLY A 417 -17.14 -14.27 -5.02
CA GLY A 417 -17.33 -12.84 -4.74
C GLY A 417 -17.41 -11.98 -6.01
N CYS A 418 -16.64 -12.32 -7.04
CA CYS A 418 -16.69 -11.67 -8.34
C CYS A 418 -18.03 -11.93 -9.06
N LEU A 419 -18.52 -13.17 -9.04
CA LEU A 419 -19.81 -13.53 -9.63
C LEU A 419 -20.99 -12.85 -8.90
N ASP A 420 -20.93 -12.75 -7.57
CA ASP A 420 -21.93 -12.03 -6.78
C ASP A 420 -21.94 -10.54 -7.12
N ALA A 421 -20.76 -9.91 -7.22
CA ALA A 421 -20.65 -8.52 -7.65
C ALA A 421 -21.25 -8.30 -9.05
N VAL A 422 -21.00 -9.24 -9.99
CA VAL A 422 -21.59 -9.20 -11.34
C VAL A 422 -23.11 -9.33 -11.30
N ASN A 423 -23.64 -10.23 -10.48
CA ASN A 423 -25.09 -10.39 -10.32
C ASN A 423 -25.75 -9.12 -9.79
N ASN A 424 -25.10 -8.42 -8.84
CA ASN A 424 -25.59 -7.16 -8.26
C ASN A 424 -25.62 -5.99 -9.26
N VAL A 425 -24.85 -6.07 -10.36
CA VAL A 425 -24.86 -5.06 -11.43
C VAL A 425 -25.69 -5.44 -12.64
N GLY A 426 -26.37 -6.59 -12.64
CA GLY A 426 -27.26 -7.03 -13.73
C GLY A 426 -26.80 -8.28 -14.50
N GLY A 427 -25.82 -9.01 -13.98
CA GLY A 427 -25.42 -10.32 -14.49
C GLY A 427 -24.39 -10.30 -15.62
N TRP A 428 -24.00 -11.48 -16.06
CA TRP A 428 -22.85 -11.68 -16.97
C TRP A 428 -23.00 -10.97 -18.32
N ALA A 429 -24.20 -10.97 -18.91
CA ALA A 429 -24.46 -10.30 -20.18
C ALA A 429 -24.15 -8.78 -20.10
N ARG A 430 -24.44 -8.16 -18.96
CA ARG A 430 -24.13 -6.76 -18.72
C ARG A 430 -22.64 -6.53 -18.50
N LEU A 431 -21.95 -7.43 -17.79
CA LEU A 431 -20.49 -7.38 -17.71
C LEU A 431 -19.86 -7.47 -19.10
N GLN A 432 -20.35 -8.35 -19.98
CA GLN A 432 -19.83 -8.47 -21.35
C GLN A 432 -20.00 -7.18 -22.16
N ALA A 433 -21.15 -6.52 -22.05
CA ALA A 433 -21.37 -5.23 -22.69
C ALA A 433 -20.43 -4.14 -22.13
N ALA A 434 -20.22 -4.11 -20.81
CA ALA A 434 -19.27 -3.20 -20.18
C ALA A 434 -17.83 -3.46 -20.62
N LEU A 435 -17.40 -4.72 -20.65
CA LEU A 435 -16.07 -5.13 -21.13
C LEU A 435 -15.82 -4.70 -22.57
N ALA A 436 -16.82 -4.80 -23.45
CA ALA A 436 -16.69 -4.37 -24.84
C ALA A 436 -16.44 -2.86 -24.95
N VAL A 437 -17.17 -2.05 -24.16
CA VAL A 437 -16.97 -0.59 -24.11
C VAL A 437 -15.59 -0.24 -23.55
N ILE A 438 -15.24 -0.81 -22.39
CA ILE A 438 -13.96 -0.56 -21.71
C ILE A 438 -12.79 -0.98 -22.61
N LYS A 439 -12.88 -2.13 -23.27
CA LYS A 439 -11.86 -2.59 -24.22
C LYS A 439 -11.74 -1.65 -25.41
N GLY A 440 -12.83 -1.15 -25.98
CA GLY A 440 -12.79 -0.19 -27.08
C GLY A 440 -12.03 1.09 -26.71
N ILE A 441 -12.24 1.59 -25.50
CA ILE A 441 -11.51 2.75 -24.95
C ILE A 441 -10.04 2.39 -24.71
N ALA A 442 -9.77 1.21 -24.14
CA ALA A 442 -8.41 0.75 -23.88
C ALA A 442 -7.58 0.64 -25.17
N ASP A 443 -8.16 0.06 -26.23
CA ASP A 443 -7.52 -0.08 -27.54
C ASP A 443 -7.25 1.29 -28.19
N LYS A 444 -8.19 2.24 -28.05
CA LYS A 444 -8.03 3.62 -28.55
C LYS A 444 -6.81 4.32 -27.95
N HIS A 445 -6.53 4.08 -26.66
CA HIS A 445 -5.47 4.75 -25.90
C HIS A 445 -4.20 3.91 -25.72
N GLY A 446 -4.18 2.66 -26.21
CA GLY A 446 -3.03 1.76 -26.07
C GLY A 446 -2.76 1.32 -24.63
N VAL A 447 -3.79 1.20 -23.80
CA VAL A 447 -3.70 0.79 -22.39
C VAL A 447 -4.46 -0.51 -22.14
N LYS A 448 -4.38 -1.07 -20.93
CA LYS A 448 -5.17 -2.23 -20.49
C LYS A 448 -6.61 -1.81 -20.11
N PRO A 449 -7.61 -2.70 -20.27
CA PRO A 449 -8.97 -2.46 -19.78
C PRO A 449 -9.03 -2.09 -18.29
N GLU A 450 -8.18 -2.71 -17.48
CA GLU A 450 -8.01 -2.44 -16.05
C GLU A 450 -7.62 -0.98 -15.83
N THR A 451 -6.67 -0.47 -16.61
CA THR A 451 -6.21 0.93 -16.56
C THR A 451 -7.31 1.93 -16.85
N VAL A 452 -8.21 1.63 -17.81
CA VAL A 452 -9.38 2.49 -18.09
C VAL A 452 -10.28 2.58 -16.85
N ALA A 453 -10.57 1.44 -16.22
CA ALA A 453 -11.45 1.39 -15.06
C ALA A 453 -10.84 2.08 -13.82
N LEU A 454 -9.54 1.89 -13.59
CA LEU A 454 -8.80 2.54 -12.51
C LEU A 454 -8.64 4.05 -12.75
N ARG A 455 -8.35 4.46 -13.99
CA ARG A 455 -8.24 5.88 -14.36
C ARG A 455 -9.56 6.59 -14.10
N TRP A 456 -10.68 5.96 -14.42
CA TRP A 456 -12.00 6.53 -14.13
C TRP A 456 -12.21 6.81 -12.64
N GLN A 457 -11.77 5.91 -11.74
CA GLN A 457 -11.85 6.16 -10.30
C GLN A 457 -10.96 7.34 -9.88
N ILE A 458 -9.75 7.44 -10.44
CA ILE A 458 -8.82 8.55 -10.19
C ILE A 458 -9.44 9.89 -10.64
N ASP A 459 -10.03 9.93 -11.83
CA ASP A 459 -10.69 11.11 -12.36
C ASP A 459 -11.95 11.49 -11.56
N ALA A 460 -12.59 10.51 -10.91
CA ALA A 460 -13.68 10.74 -9.95
C ALA A 460 -13.19 11.22 -8.57
N GLY A 461 -11.90 11.53 -8.41
CA GLY A 461 -11.31 12.03 -7.17
C GLY A 461 -11.05 10.93 -6.12
N CYS A 462 -11.04 9.67 -6.52
CA CYS A 462 -10.79 8.54 -5.63
C CYS A 462 -9.37 7.98 -5.79
N PHE A 463 -8.91 7.27 -4.77
CA PHE A 463 -7.71 6.44 -4.81
C PHE A 463 -8.14 4.99 -5.00
N PRO A 464 -7.84 4.34 -6.14
CA PRO A 464 -8.19 2.95 -6.33
C PRO A 464 -7.58 2.07 -5.24
N LEU A 465 -8.39 1.19 -4.68
CA LEU A 465 -7.90 0.08 -3.87
C LEU A 465 -7.93 -1.20 -4.72
N VAL A 466 -6.76 -1.75 -4.98
CA VAL A 466 -6.58 -2.92 -5.85
C VAL A 466 -6.01 -4.08 -5.03
N THR A 467 -6.57 -5.27 -5.18
CA THR A 467 -6.08 -6.46 -4.49
C THR A 467 -4.73 -6.87 -5.05
N THR A 468 -3.76 -7.11 -4.19
CA THR A 468 -2.43 -7.53 -4.61
C THR A 468 -2.26 -9.03 -4.46
N ARG A 469 -1.60 -9.65 -5.44
CA ARG A 469 -1.28 -11.08 -5.38
C ARG A 469 0.08 -11.27 -4.75
N TRP A 470 0.16 -12.24 -3.86
CA TRP A 470 1.35 -12.53 -3.07
C TRP A 470 2.22 -13.59 -3.76
N SER A 471 2.45 -13.40 -5.06
CA SER A 471 3.22 -14.33 -5.90
C SER A 471 3.71 -13.62 -7.17
N SER A 472 4.33 -14.36 -8.08
CA SER A 472 4.76 -13.86 -9.39
C SER A 472 3.63 -13.22 -10.23
N ARG A 473 2.36 -13.41 -9.86
CA ARG A 473 1.19 -12.79 -10.52
C ARG A 473 0.77 -11.43 -9.94
N VAL A 474 1.63 -10.77 -9.16
CA VAL A 474 1.32 -9.53 -8.44
C VAL A 474 0.74 -8.42 -9.34
N TRP A 475 1.14 -8.36 -10.61
CA TRP A 475 0.70 -7.34 -11.56
C TRP A 475 -0.58 -7.68 -12.34
N ARG A 476 -1.19 -8.86 -12.09
CA ARG A 476 -2.35 -9.33 -12.89
C ARG A 476 -3.57 -8.44 -12.80
N GLN A 477 -3.81 -7.80 -11.66
CA GLN A 477 -4.92 -6.84 -11.51
C GLN A 477 -4.72 -5.55 -12.31
N PHE A 478 -3.53 -5.34 -12.90
CA PHE A 478 -3.24 -4.24 -13.82
C PHE A 478 -3.14 -4.70 -15.27
N GLY A 479 -3.45 -5.96 -15.57
CA GLY A 479 -3.36 -6.55 -16.92
C GLY A 479 -1.96 -7.00 -17.33
N TYR A 480 -1.04 -7.16 -16.38
CA TYR A 480 0.37 -7.53 -16.62
C TYR A 480 0.81 -8.79 -15.87
N GLU A 481 1.82 -9.48 -16.40
CA GLU A 481 2.37 -10.71 -15.79
C GLU A 481 3.45 -10.43 -14.74
N GLY A 482 4.10 -9.27 -14.83
CA GLY A 482 5.37 -9.02 -14.19
C GLY A 482 5.85 -7.61 -14.50
N TRP A 483 7.03 -7.27 -13.99
CA TRP A 483 7.89 -6.29 -14.64
C TRP A 483 8.12 -6.75 -16.08
N SER A 484 7.72 -5.96 -17.08
CA SER A 484 8.02 -6.29 -18.47
C SER A 484 9.53 -6.25 -18.73
N SER A 485 10.00 -6.96 -19.77
CA SER A 485 11.43 -7.01 -20.06
C SER A 485 12.03 -5.61 -20.23
N PHE A 486 13.33 -5.46 -19.96
CA PHE A 486 14.02 -4.18 -20.18
C PHE A 486 13.87 -3.69 -21.64
N GLU A 487 13.78 -4.63 -22.59
CA GLU A 487 13.53 -4.34 -24.00
C GLU A 487 12.12 -3.80 -24.28
N VAL A 488 11.12 -4.19 -23.48
CA VAL A 488 9.71 -3.84 -23.67
C VAL A 488 9.31 -2.61 -22.85
N SER A 489 9.87 -2.41 -21.64
CA SER A 489 9.52 -1.27 -20.79
C SER A 489 10.69 -0.55 -20.13
N GLY A 490 11.95 -0.90 -20.43
CA GLY A 490 13.11 -0.37 -19.71
C GLY A 490 13.18 -0.84 -18.25
N GLY A 491 12.50 -1.94 -17.91
CA GLY A 491 12.43 -2.44 -16.53
C GLY A 491 11.45 -1.66 -15.67
N ARG A 492 10.45 -1.01 -16.28
CA ARG A 492 9.36 -0.32 -15.57
C ARG A 492 8.31 -1.30 -15.01
N PRO A 493 7.56 -0.88 -13.97
CA PRO A 493 6.52 -1.71 -13.33
C PRO A 493 5.42 -2.16 -14.29
N GLY A 494 4.70 -3.22 -13.91
CA GLY A 494 3.59 -3.78 -14.69
C GLY A 494 2.30 -2.96 -14.60
N VAL A 495 2.36 -1.65 -14.89
CA VAL A 495 1.24 -0.71 -14.86
C VAL A 495 1.40 0.32 -15.98
N ASP A 496 0.29 0.70 -16.61
CA ASP A 496 0.31 1.69 -17.68
C ASP A 496 0.62 3.10 -17.15
N GLY A 497 1.72 3.69 -17.63
CA GLY A 497 2.12 5.06 -17.27
C GLY A 497 1.05 6.16 -17.43
N PRO A 498 0.16 6.12 -18.45
CA PRO A 498 -0.97 7.03 -18.57
C PRO A 498 -1.90 7.10 -17.34
N LEU A 499 -1.92 6.06 -16.50
CA LEU A 499 -2.71 6.03 -15.27
C LEU A 499 -2.33 7.14 -14.29
N PHE A 500 -1.04 7.50 -14.26
CA PHE A 500 -0.47 8.39 -13.26
C PHE A 500 -0.26 9.82 -13.76
N GLN A 501 -0.60 10.12 -15.01
CA GLN A 501 -0.45 11.46 -15.57
C GLN A 501 -1.43 12.45 -14.93
N VAL A 502 -1.07 13.74 -14.94
CA VAL A 502 -1.95 14.82 -14.48
C VAL A 502 -3.22 14.83 -15.32
N GLU A 503 -3.06 15.03 -16.62
CA GLU A 503 -4.15 15.00 -17.59
C GLU A 503 -4.71 13.59 -17.76
N SER A 504 -6.02 13.51 -17.98
CA SER A 504 -6.66 12.25 -18.31
C SER A 504 -6.47 11.91 -19.77
N PHE A 505 -6.16 10.63 -20.02
CA PHE A 505 -6.25 10.09 -21.37
C PHE A 505 -7.73 9.83 -21.76
N LEU A 506 -8.65 9.76 -20.80
CA LEU A 506 -10.08 9.60 -21.09
C LEU A 506 -10.64 10.94 -21.59
N ASP A 507 -11.15 10.97 -22.82
CA ASP A 507 -11.81 12.15 -23.35
C ASP A 507 -13.31 12.20 -23.00
N VAL A 508 -13.99 13.26 -23.44
CA VAL A 508 -15.40 13.50 -23.13
C VAL A 508 -16.30 12.38 -23.66
N GLU A 509 -16.00 11.82 -24.83
CA GLU A 509 -16.72 10.69 -25.42
C GLU A 509 -16.53 9.42 -24.59
N ASP A 510 -15.29 9.15 -24.15
CA ASP A 510 -14.97 8.00 -23.31
C ASP A 510 -15.70 8.09 -21.96
N VAL A 511 -15.65 9.26 -21.31
CA VAL A 511 -16.36 9.51 -20.04
C VAL A 511 -17.87 9.35 -20.22
N ARG A 512 -18.44 9.82 -21.34
CA ARG A 512 -19.88 9.62 -21.64
C ARG A 512 -20.22 8.14 -21.85
N ALA A 513 -19.38 7.39 -22.55
CA ALA A 513 -19.57 5.96 -22.75
C ALA A 513 -19.52 5.19 -21.42
N LEU A 514 -18.53 5.48 -20.56
CA LEU A 514 -18.41 4.93 -19.22
C LEU A 514 -19.60 5.34 -18.33
N ALA A 515 -20.09 6.57 -18.46
CA ALA A 515 -21.27 7.02 -17.71
C ALA A 515 -22.51 6.16 -17.99
N GLY A 516 -22.68 5.71 -19.25
CA GLY A 516 -23.77 4.81 -19.66
C GLY A 516 -23.71 3.40 -19.06
N LEU A 517 -22.58 2.99 -18.47
CA LEU A 517 -22.43 1.66 -17.88
C LEU A 517 -23.01 1.54 -16.46
N ALA A 518 -23.29 2.66 -15.78
CA ALA A 518 -23.76 2.69 -14.40
C ALA A 518 -24.95 1.76 -14.16
N ALA A 519 -24.82 0.83 -13.22
CA ALA A 519 -25.93 -0.02 -12.82
C ALA A 519 -26.97 0.77 -12.03
N VAL A 520 -28.25 0.60 -12.38
CA VAL A 520 -29.32 0.81 -11.41
C VAL A 520 -29.16 -0.34 -10.42
N HIS A 521 -28.63 -0.05 -9.24
CA HIS A 521 -28.43 -1.07 -8.23
C HIS A 521 -29.80 -1.69 -7.90
N LEU A 522 -29.96 -2.98 -8.19
CA LEU A 522 -31.04 -3.74 -7.62
C LEU A 522 -30.65 -3.87 -6.15
N GLY A 523 -31.19 -3.01 -5.28
CA GLY A 523 -30.93 -3.09 -3.84
C GLY A 523 -31.16 -4.52 -3.32
N PRO A 524 -30.61 -4.88 -2.15
CA PRO A 524 -30.78 -6.22 -1.60
C PRO A 524 -32.27 -6.55 -1.63
N LYS A 525 -32.63 -7.67 -2.29
CA LYS A 525 -34.01 -8.15 -2.27
C LYS A 525 -34.40 -8.22 -0.80
N ALA A 526 -35.40 -7.44 -0.40
CA ALA A 526 -36.05 -7.62 0.88
C ALA A 526 -36.58 -9.06 0.88
N GLY A 527 -35.84 -9.94 1.54
CA GLY A 527 -36.28 -11.29 1.89
C GLY A 527 -37.09 -11.23 3.16
#